data_AF-A0A9X7TTE9-F1
#
_entry.id   AF-A0A9X7TTE9-F1
#
_cell.length_a   1.000
_cell.length_b   1.000
_cell.length_c   1.000
_cell.angle_alpha   90.00
_cell.angle_beta   90.00
_cell.angle_gamma   90.00
#
_symmetry.space_group_name_H-M   'P 1'
#
loop_
_entity.id
_entity.type
_entity.pdbx_description
1 polymer ?
#
loop_
_entity_poly.entity_id
_entity_poly.type
_entity_poly.pdbx_seq_one_letter_code
_entity_poly.pdbx_strand_id
1 'polypeptide(L)'
;MNIEKLEKLYFTAVYEIENADDANDLLKRVSKSLFLLLRLIYARKAEISRSLGREITRFFYEEEKVEDKVQRISKIVSLMRYEAVTTNFPYIDFYMQNFVSEMDRLMMTKGYKFFLTSDRKTKTIQ
;
A
#
# COMPACT_ATOMS: atom_id res chain seq x y z
N MET A 1 -4.59 -19.14 12.36
CA MET A 1 -5.63 -18.78 11.36
C MET A 1 -5.31 -19.56 10.10
N ASN A 2 -6.29 -20.27 9.50
CA ASN A 2 -6.09 -20.97 8.22
C ASN A 2 -5.64 -19.93 7.15
N ILE A 3 -4.70 -20.31 6.29
CA ILE A 3 -4.14 -19.43 5.25
C ILE A 3 -5.24 -18.93 4.30
N GLU A 4 -6.21 -19.77 3.95
CA GLU A 4 -7.37 -19.38 3.12
C GLU A 4 -8.22 -18.28 3.77
N LYS A 5 -8.38 -18.33 5.10
CA LYS A 5 -9.10 -17.29 5.84
C LYS A 5 -8.31 -15.99 5.85
N LEU A 6 -6.99 -16.07 5.95
CA LEU A 6 -6.11 -14.90 5.88
C LEU A 6 -6.12 -14.28 4.48
N GLU A 7 -6.09 -15.09 3.41
CA GLU A 7 -6.22 -14.64 2.03
C GLU A 7 -7.54 -13.92 1.80
N LYS A 8 -8.67 -14.52 2.21
CA LYS A 8 -9.99 -13.87 2.11
C LYS A 8 -10.01 -12.51 2.82
N LEU A 9 -9.49 -12.45 4.04
CA LEU A 9 -9.39 -11.19 4.79
C LEU A 9 -8.51 -10.16 4.07
N TYR A 10 -7.39 -10.59 3.50
CA TYR A 10 -6.50 -9.73 2.73
C TYR A 10 -7.20 -9.14 1.51
N PHE A 11 -7.77 -9.99 0.64
CA PHE A 11 -8.44 -9.51 -0.57
C PHE A 11 -9.61 -8.59 -0.25
N THR A 12 -10.43 -8.92 0.76
CA THR A 12 -11.50 -8.02 1.21
C THR A 12 -10.94 -6.66 1.67
N ALA A 13 -9.88 -6.66 2.47
CA ALA A 13 -9.26 -5.41 2.94
C ALA A 13 -8.65 -4.58 1.80
N VAL A 14 -8.06 -5.25 0.80
CA VAL A 14 -7.46 -4.61 -0.37
C VAL A 14 -8.54 -3.97 -1.24
N TYR A 15 -9.62 -4.69 -1.58
CA TYR A 15 -10.75 -4.12 -2.32
C TYR A 15 -11.45 -3.00 -1.55
N GLU A 16 -11.48 -3.06 -0.22
CA GLU A 16 -12.01 -1.96 0.61
C GLU A 16 -11.24 -0.64 0.43
N ILE A 17 -10.00 -0.62 -0.09
CA ILE A 17 -9.21 0.61 -0.30
C ILE A 17 -9.92 1.59 -1.23
N GLU A 18 -10.59 1.11 -2.28
CA GLU A 18 -11.27 1.96 -3.25
C GLU A 18 -12.38 2.83 -2.61
N ASN A 19 -12.93 2.35 -1.48
CA ASN A 19 -13.97 3.00 -0.71
C ASN A 19 -13.44 4.07 0.26
N ALA A 20 -12.15 4.42 0.19
CA ALA A 20 -11.61 5.49 1.03
C ALA A 20 -12.30 6.83 0.75
N ASP A 21 -12.82 7.46 1.80
CA ASP A 21 -13.50 8.75 1.73
C ASP A 21 -12.53 9.92 1.91
N ASP A 22 -11.60 9.82 2.85
CA ASP A 22 -10.59 10.85 3.13
C ASP A 22 -9.18 10.23 3.34
N ALA A 23 -8.18 11.07 3.54
CA ALA A 23 -6.80 10.62 3.67
C ALA A 23 -6.57 9.74 4.91
N ASN A 24 -7.27 9.99 6.01
CA ASN A 24 -7.15 9.17 7.22
C ASN A 24 -7.80 7.80 7.02
N ASP A 25 -8.97 7.75 6.38
CA ASP A 25 -9.62 6.50 6.03
C ASP A 25 -8.77 5.67 5.04
N LEU A 26 -8.15 6.33 4.05
CA LEU A 26 -7.18 5.70 3.16
C LEU A 26 -6.01 5.09 3.93
N LEU A 27 -5.38 5.85 4.83
CA LEU A 27 -4.25 5.37 5.64
C LEU A 27 -4.64 4.18 6.51
N LYS A 28 -5.84 4.18 7.09
CA LYS A 28 -6.36 3.07 7.89
C LYS A 28 -6.56 1.80 7.05
N ARG A 29 -7.16 1.92 5.86
CA ARG A 29 -7.39 0.79 4.95
C ARG A 29 -6.08 0.23 4.42
N VAL A 30 -5.16 1.09 3.99
CA VAL A 30 -3.82 0.69 3.54
C VAL A 30 -3.05 0.01 4.66
N SER A 31 -3.10 0.54 5.89
CA SER A 31 -2.47 -0.08 7.06
C SER A 31 -2.97 -1.52 7.30
N LYS A 32 -4.29 -1.72 7.29
CA LYS A 32 -4.91 -3.05 7.43
C LYS A 32 -4.43 -4.01 6.32
N SER A 33 -4.42 -3.54 5.07
CA SER A 33 -4.02 -4.35 3.91
C SER A 33 -2.54 -4.72 3.93
N LEU A 34 -1.66 -3.76 4.23
CA LEU A 34 -0.22 -4.02 4.39
C LEU A 34 0.07 -4.99 5.52
N PHE A 35 -0.64 -4.89 6.65
CA PHE A 35 -0.47 -5.80 7.76
C PHE A 35 -0.87 -7.23 7.38
N LEU A 36 -1.99 -7.40 6.68
CA LEU A 36 -2.45 -8.70 6.19
C LEU A 36 -1.50 -9.28 5.13
N LEU A 37 -0.95 -8.45 4.25
CA LEU A 37 0.07 -8.85 3.28
C LEU A 37 1.33 -9.40 3.98
N LEU A 38 1.87 -8.69 4.98
CA LEU A 38 3.02 -9.17 5.74
C LEU A 38 2.75 -10.51 6.42
N ARG A 39 1.53 -10.70 6.94
CA ARG A 39 1.12 -11.99 7.51
C ARG A 39 1.06 -13.10 6.46
N LEU A 40 0.60 -12.81 5.24
CA LEU A 40 0.58 -13.77 4.14
C LEU A 40 2.00 -14.16 3.70
N ILE A 41 2.88 -13.17 3.51
CA ILE A 41 4.30 -13.37 3.21
C ILE A 41 4.93 -14.30 4.25
N TYR A 42 4.74 -13.98 5.53
CA TYR A 42 5.25 -14.79 6.63
C TYR A 42 4.66 -16.21 6.64
N ALA A 43 3.34 -16.35 6.47
CA ALA A 43 2.68 -17.65 6.46
C ALA A 43 3.13 -18.54 5.29
N ARG A 44 3.48 -17.93 4.15
CA ARG A 44 4.04 -18.61 2.97
C ARG A 44 5.55 -18.85 3.07
N LYS A 45 6.19 -18.42 4.17
CA LYS A 45 7.66 -18.47 4.37
C LYS A 45 8.44 -17.79 3.24
N ALA A 46 7.83 -16.76 2.65
CA ALA A 46 8.47 -15.95 1.65
C ALA A 46 9.17 -14.76 2.31
N GLU A 47 10.08 -14.15 1.58
CA GLU A 47 10.79 -12.95 2.00
C GLU A 47 10.43 -11.79 1.09
N ILE A 48 10.58 -10.58 1.62
CA ILE A 48 10.52 -9.35 0.85
C ILE A 48 11.82 -8.58 0.92
N SER A 49 12.05 -7.72 -0.06
CA SER A 49 13.25 -6.88 -0.10
C SER A 49 13.33 -6.01 1.16
N ARG A 50 14.56 -5.81 1.64
CA ARG A 50 14.83 -4.95 2.79
C ARG A 50 14.32 -3.52 2.56
N SER A 51 14.36 -3.04 1.32
CA SER A 51 13.82 -1.73 0.95
C SER A 51 12.31 -1.67 1.13
N LEU A 52 11.56 -2.65 0.61
CA LEU A 52 10.10 -2.69 0.78
C LEU A 52 9.73 -2.85 2.25
N GLY A 53 10.37 -3.79 2.95
CA GLY A 53 10.16 -4.01 4.38
C GLY A 53 10.37 -2.73 5.20
N ARG A 54 11.45 -1.99 4.94
CA ARG A 54 11.72 -0.71 5.62
C ARG A 54 10.61 0.31 5.40
N GLU A 55 10.18 0.53 4.17
CA GLU A 55 9.14 1.55 3.90
C GLU A 55 7.79 1.16 4.52
N ILE A 56 7.44 -0.13 4.53
CA ILE A 56 6.25 -0.62 5.24
C ILE A 56 6.37 -0.41 6.75
N THR A 57 7.53 -0.72 7.35
CA THR A 57 7.77 -0.48 8.79
C THR A 57 7.65 1.02 9.12
N ARG A 58 8.26 1.89 8.30
CA ARG A 58 8.16 3.34 8.48
C ARG A 58 6.71 3.81 8.39
N PHE A 59 5.94 3.29 7.44
CA PHE A 59 4.51 3.58 7.35
C PHE A 59 3.74 3.20 8.62
N PHE A 60 4.08 2.09 9.29
CA PHE A 60 3.39 1.72 10.53
C PHE A 60 3.79 2.56 11.73
N TYR A 61 5.08 2.88 11.87
CA TYR A 61 5.64 3.34 13.15
C TYR A 61 6.19 4.76 13.13
N GLU A 62 6.49 5.35 11.98
CA GLU A 62 6.92 6.74 11.94
C GLU A 62 5.70 7.67 12.14
N GLU A 63 5.88 8.61 13.06
CA GLU A 63 5.00 9.75 13.24
C GLU A 63 5.30 10.75 12.12
N GLU A 64 4.35 10.89 11.22
CA GLU A 64 4.45 11.74 10.04
C GLU A 64 3.14 12.53 9.90
N LYS A 65 3.20 13.66 9.19
CA LYS A 65 1.98 14.33 8.75
C LYS A 65 1.23 13.41 7.79
N VAL A 66 -0.09 13.57 7.73
CA VAL A 66 -0.96 12.76 6.88
C VAL A 66 -0.50 12.83 5.42
N GLU A 67 -0.10 14.01 4.93
CA GLU A 67 0.37 14.19 3.56
C GLU A 67 1.65 13.38 3.26
N ASP A 68 2.64 13.47 4.15
CA ASP A 68 3.91 12.75 4.01
C ASP A 68 3.67 11.23 4.04
N LYS A 69 2.77 10.78 4.92
CA LYS A 69 2.39 9.37 5.05
C LYS A 69 1.64 8.85 3.83
N VAL A 70 0.82 9.69 3.20
CA VAL A 70 0.15 9.39 1.92
C VAL A 70 1.18 9.30 0.78
N GLN A 71 2.15 10.21 0.69
CA GLN A 71 3.23 10.12 -0.30
C GLN A 71 4.07 8.84 -0.13
N ARG A 72 4.28 8.38 1.11
CA ARG A 72 4.94 7.11 1.39
C ARG A 72 4.21 5.91 0.78
N ILE A 73 2.88 5.94 0.67
CA ILE A 73 2.11 4.88 0.00
C ILE A 73 2.58 4.74 -1.46
N SER A 74 2.77 5.86 -2.18
CA SER A 74 3.27 5.82 -3.56
C SER A 74 4.65 5.16 -3.65
N LYS A 75 5.53 5.40 -2.65
CA LYS A 75 6.83 4.74 -2.59
C LYS A 75 6.70 3.24 -2.35
N ILE A 76 5.82 2.82 -1.44
CA ILE A 76 5.54 1.40 -1.16
C ILE A 76 5.00 0.70 -2.41
N VAL A 77 4.01 1.30 -3.09
CA VAL A 77 3.43 0.77 -4.34
C VAL A 77 4.50 0.59 -5.41
N SER A 78 5.38 1.59 -5.60
CA SER A 78 6.48 1.49 -6.56
C SER A 78 7.45 0.36 -6.24
N LEU A 79 7.76 0.14 -4.95
CA LEU A 79 8.64 -0.96 -4.53
C LEU A 79 7.96 -2.32 -4.71
N MET A 80 6.68 -2.45 -4.34
CA MET A 80 5.90 -3.67 -4.56
C MET A 80 5.79 -4.03 -6.04
N ARG A 81 5.59 -3.04 -6.92
CA ARG A 81 5.54 -3.28 -8.38
C ARG A 81 6.86 -3.86 -8.90
N TYR A 82 7.99 -3.30 -8.46
CA TYR A 82 9.30 -3.85 -8.83
C TYR A 82 9.47 -5.27 -8.28
N GLU A 83 9.10 -5.48 -7.03
CA GLU A 83 9.32 -6.73 -6.33
C GLU A 83 8.46 -7.88 -6.88
N ALA A 84 7.20 -7.60 -7.20
CA ALA A 84 6.28 -8.52 -7.86
C ALA A 84 6.85 -9.10 -9.16
N VAL A 85 7.52 -8.27 -9.96
CA VAL A 85 8.18 -8.71 -11.21
C VAL A 85 9.40 -9.61 -10.94
N THR A 86 10.09 -9.40 -9.83
CA THR A 86 11.37 -10.08 -9.52
C THR A 86 11.24 -11.27 -8.58
N THR A 87 10.09 -11.44 -7.92
CA THR A 87 9.91 -12.49 -6.91
C THR A 87 9.65 -13.85 -7.55
N ASN A 88 10.32 -14.88 -7.04
CA ASN A 88 10.13 -16.27 -7.50
C ASN A 88 8.98 -16.99 -6.78
N PHE A 89 8.13 -16.26 -6.04
CA PHE A 89 7.02 -16.80 -5.27
C PHE A 89 5.68 -16.38 -5.89
N PRO A 90 5.03 -17.23 -6.72
CA PRO A 90 3.82 -16.84 -7.48
C PRO A 90 2.68 -16.30 -6.61
N TYR A 91 2.50 -16.85 -5.40
CA TYR A 91 1.48 -16.36 -4.48
C TYR A 91 1.78 -14.94 -3.96
N ILE A 92 3.05 -14.63 -3.71
CA ILE A 92 3.45 -13.31 -3.20
C ILE A 92 3.36 -12.27 -4.30
N ASP A 93 3.80 -12.62 -5.51
CA ASP A 93 3.56 -11.83 -6.71
C ASP A 93 2.07 -11.49 -6.84
N PHE A 94 1.19 -12.50 -6.81
CA PHE A 94 -0.25 -12.31 -6.91
C PHE A 94 -0.81 -11.38 -5.82
N TYR A 95 -0.38 -11.54 -4.56
CA TYR A 95 -0.84 -10.65 -3.49
C TYR A 95 -0.37 -9.21 -3.72
N MET A 96 0.90 -9.00 -4.07
CA MET A 96 1.47 -7.67 -4.32
C MET A 96 0.79 -7.00 -5.52
N GLN A 97 0.60 -7.72 -6.63
CA GLN A 97 -0.08 -7.21 -7.81
C GLN A 97 -1.52 -6.78 -7.51
N ASN A 98 -2.24 -7.53 -6.67
CA ASN A 98 -3.59 -7.16 -6.27
C ASN A 98 -3.59 -5.81 -5.51
N PHE A 99 -2.71 -5.64 -4.52
CA PHE A 99 -2.57 -4.37 -3.81
C PHE A 99 -2.19 -3.20 -4.75
N VAL A 100 -1.20 -3.41 -5.62
CA VAL A 100 -0.77 -2.40 -6.59
C VAL A 100 -1.92 -2.01 -7.53
N SER A 101 -2.69 -2.98 -8.01
CA SER A 101 -3.82 -2.73 -8.92
C SER A 101 -4.93 -1.91 -8.27
N GLU A 102 -5.26 -2.18 -7.00
CA GLU A 102 -6.22 -1.35 -6.26
C GLU A 102 -5.74 0.07 -6.05
N MET A 103 -4.46 0.21 -5.70
CA MET A 103 -3.86 1.54 -5.51
C MET A 103 -3.83 2.32 -6.82
N ASP A 104 -3.49 1.68 -7.95
CA ASP A 104 -3.51 2.32 -9.26
C ASP A 104 -4.94 2.74 -9.66
N ARG A 105 -5.97 1.93 -9.38
CA ARG A 105 -7.37 2.32 -9.58
C ARG A 105 -7.77 3.51 -8.71
N LEU A 106 -7.36 3.51 -7.44
CA LEU A 106 -7.62 4.63 -6.53
C LEU A 106 -6.95 5.91 -7.03
N MET A 107 -5.71 5.83 -7.53
CA MET A 107 -5.00 6.97 -8.11
C MET A 107 -5.74 7.54 -9.33
N MET A 108 -6.27 6.68 -10.20
CA MET A 108 -7.03 7.12 -11.38
C MET A 108 -8.38 7.76 -11.01
N THR A 109 -9.06 7.24 -9.99
CA THR A 109 -10.43 7.64 -9.64
C THR A 109 -10.49 8.78 -8.61
N LYS A 110 -9.59 8.77 -7.63
CA LYS A 110 -9.59 9.68 -6.48
C LYS A 110 -8.22 10.34 -6.24
N GLY A 111 -7.24 10.14 -7.13
CA GLY A 111 -5.85 10.60 -6.93
C GLY A 111 -5.72 12.11 -6.67
N TYR A 112 -6.55 12.94 -7.32
CA TYR A 112 -6.53 14.39 -7.07
C TYR A 112 -6.84 14.74 -5.62
N LYS A 113 -7.78 14.03 -4.99
CA LYS A 113 -8.22 14.28 -3.60
C LYS A 113 -7.13 13.94 -2.58
N PHE A 114 -6.34 12.91 -2.86
CA PHE A 114 -5.40 12.35 -1.90
C PHE A 114 -3.94 12.74 -2.14
N PHE A 115 -3.53 12.90 -3.40
CA PHE A 115 -2.11 12.99 -3.76
C PHE A 115 -1.73 14.30 -4.45
N LEU A 116 -2.62 14.88 -5.28
CA LEU A 116 -2.28 16.05 -6.12
C LEU A 116 -2.58 17.42 -5.46
N THR A 117 -3.26 17.46 -4.31
CA THR A 117 -3.47 18.70 -3.55
C THR A 117 -2.24 19.15 -2.76
N SER A 118 -1.22 18.29 -2.63
CA SER A 118 0.02 18.60 -1.92
C SER A 118 0.98 19.55 -2.68
N ASP A 119 0.75 19.80 -3.97
CA ASP A 119 1.62 20.65 -4.81
C ASP A 119 1.23 22.14 -4.90
N ARG A 120 0.11 22.57 -4.28
CA ARG A 120 -0.27 24.01 -4.23
C ARG A 120 0.47 24.83 -3.16
N LYS A 121 1.67 24.41 -2.77
CA LYS A 121 2.70 25.30 -2.20
C LYS A 121 3.92 25.46 -3.14
N THR A 122 3.74 25.24 -4.44
CA THR A 122 4.65 25.82 -5.44
C THR A 122 4.45 27.33 -5.46
N LYS A 123 5.32 28.00 -4.69
CA LYS A 123 5.79 29.39 -4.85
C LYS A 123 4.96 30.24 -5.84
N THR A 124 4.14 31.14 -5.29
CA THR A 124 3.87 32.41 -5.97
C THR A 124 5.22 33.15 -6.08
N ILE A 125 5.93 32.94 -7.19
CA ILE A 125 6.90 33.91 -7.71
C ILE A 125 6.08 34.80 -8.62
N GLN A 126 5.59 35.90 -8.06
CA GLN A 126 5.67 37.28 -8.56
C GLN A 126 4.93 38.20 -7.60
#